data_AF-A0A067DMB8-F1
#
_entry.id   AF-A0A067DMB8-F1
#
_cell.length_a   1.000
_cell.length_b   1.000
_cell.length_c   1.000
_cell.angle_alpha   90.00
_cell.angle_beta   90.00
_cell.angle_gamma   90.00
#
_symmetry.space_group_name_H-M   'P 1'
#
loop_
_entity.id
_entity.type
_entity.pdbx_description
1 polymer ?
#
loop_
_entity_poly.entity_id
_entity_poly.type
_entity_poly.pdbx_seq_one_letter_code
_entity_poly.pdbx_strand_id
1 'polypeptide(L)'
;VEIHIQFRHVPGNIYHESFGHNIDLATNELILRDVLDEAIPVRVNNKVPGLSLQLDASELNLLYKAKYNVEVPDSYEHLLLDVVNGDNHLFMKSDELTAAWNILNPVLQE
;
A
#
# COMPACT_ATOMS: atom_id res chain seq x y z
N VAL A 1 -6.63 -3.85 -7.00
CA VAL A 1 -6.94 -2.99 -5.82
C VAL A 1 -5.63 -2.46 -5.28
N GLU A 2 -5.63 -1.26 -4.71
CA GLU A 2 -4.43 -0.63 -4.14
C GLU A 2 -4.75 -0.03 -2.77
N ILE A 3 -3.81 -0.14 -1.83
CA ILE A 3 -3.86 0.48 -0.51
C ILE A 3 -2.69 1.46 -0.42
N HIS A 4 -2.99 2.73 -0.13
CA HIS A 4 -2.00 3.79 -0.02
C HIS A 4 -1.86 4.22 1.43
N ILE A 5 -0.64 4.12 1.97
CA ILE A 5 -0.28 4.59 3.30
C ILE A 5 0.62 5.80 3.12
N GLN A 6 0.03 6.99 3.25
CA GLN A 6 0.77 8.25 3.18
C GLN A 6 1.36 8.60 4.56
N PHE A 7 2.68 8.78 4.60
CA PHE A 7 3.36 9.21 5.82
C PHE A 7 3.20 10.71 6.06
N ARG A 8 3.34 11.13 7.31
CA ARG A 8 3.37 12.56 7.65
C ARG A 8 4.63 13.22 7.10
N HIS A 9 4.55 14.54 6.90
CA HIS A 9 5.70 15.34 6.53
C HIS A 9 6.79 15.29 7.62
N VAL A 10 8.06 15.36 7.20
CA VAL A 10 9.20 15.41 8.12
C VAL A 10 9.18 16.77 8.85
N PRO A 11 9.13 16.80 10.19
CA PRO A 11 9.13 18.05 10.93
C PRO A 11 10.47 18.78 10.75
N GLY A 12 10.41 20.09 10.48
CA GLY A 12 11.62 20.93 10.35
C GLY A 12 12.47 20.60 9.12
N ASN A 13 11.82 20.31 7.98
CA ASN A 13 12.50 19.99 6.73
C ASN A 13 13.42 21.15 6.29
N ILE A 14 14.73 20.96 6.33
CA ILE A 14 15.72 21.98 5.95
C ILE A 14 15.96 22.05 4.43
N TYR A 15 15.29 21.20 3.64
CA TYR A 15 15.52 21.06 2.21
C TYR A 15 14.42 21.70 1.34
N HIS A 16 13.56 22.55 1.90
CA HIS A 16 12.44 23.18 1.18
C HIS A 16 12.83 23.84 -0.16
N GLU A 17 14.03 24.41 -0.25
CA GLU A 17 14.55 25.06 -1.47
C GLU A 17 15.21 24.08 -2.46
N SER A 18 15.51 22.86 -2.00
CA SER A 18 16.19 21.80 -2.76
C SER A 18 15.22 20.76 -3.37
N PHE A 19 13.93 20.86 -3.06
CA PHE A 19 12.87 20.12 -3.75
C PHE A 19 12.54 20.80 -5.07
N GLY A 20 12.64 20.09 -6.19
CA GLY A 20 12.19 20.60 -7.48
C GLY A 20 10.68 20.85 -7.48
N HIS A 21 10.25 22.10 -7.28
CA HIS A 21 8.91 22.68 -7.50
C HIS A 21 7.64 21.97 -6.97
N ASN A 22 7.69 20.81 -6.33
CA ASN A 22 6.50 20.09 -5.84
C ASN A 22 6.65 19.71 -4.36
N ILE A 23 6.04 20.53 -3.50
CA ILE A 23 6.00 20.36 -2.04
C ILE A 23 5.18 19.12 -1.63
N ASP A 24 4.21 18.70 -2.44
CA ASP A 24 3.39 17.50 -2.21
C ASP A 24 4.17 16.18 -2.37
N LEU A 25 5.36 16.20 -3.00
CA LEU A 25 6.26 15.03 -3.10
C LEU A 25 7.04 14.75 -1.80
N ALA A 26 6.94 15.61 -0.79
CA ALA A 26 7.79 15.52 0.39
C ALA A 26 7.35 14.48 1.45
N THR A 27 6.24 13.77 1.22
CA THR A 27 5.81 12.66 2.10
C THR A 27 6.15 11.32 1.48
N ASN A 28 6.72 10.43 2.29
CA ASN A 28 6.91 9.05 1.85
C ASN A 28 5.54 8.38 1.69
N GLU A 29 5.47 7.34 0.86
CA GLU A 29 4.26 6.58 0.61
C GLU A 29 4.59 5.08 0.54
N LEU A 30 3.82 4.25 1.25
CA LEU A 30 3.83 2.81 1.09
C LEU A 30 2.57 2.40 0.32
N ILE A 31 2.76 1.75 -0.81
CA ILE A 31 1.69 1.28 -1.67
C ILE A 31 1.67 -0.24 -1.59
N LEU A 32 0.50 -0.82 -1.33
CA LEU A 32 0.26 -2.26 -1.43
C LEU A 32 -0.66 -2.48 -2.63
N ARG A 33 -0.13 -3.08 -3.70
CA ARG A 33 -0.88 -3.37 -4.93
C ARG A 33 -1.14 -4.86 -5.03
N ASP A 34 -2.41 -5.19 -5.18
CA ASP A 34 -2.93 -6.56 -5.20
C ASP A 34 -3.15 -7.08 -6.64
N VAL A 35 -3.74 -6.29 -7.55
CA VAL A 35 -3.94 -6.68 -8.97
C VAL A 35 -3.91 -5.44 -9.87
N LEU A 36 -3.47 -5.44 -11.14
CA LEU A 36 -3.06 -6.52 -12.08
C LEU A 36 -1.57 -6.96 -12.01
N ASP A 37 -0.75 -6.28 -11.21
CA ASP A 37 0.67 -6.56 -11.06
C ASP A 37 1.02 -6.44 -9.56
N GLU A 38 0.99 -7.56 -8.83
CA GLU A 38 1.30 -7.56 -7.39
C GLU A 38 2.66 -6.92 -7.12
N ALA A 39 2.62 -5.84 -6.34
CA ALA A 39 3.80 -5.06 -6.06
C ALA A 39 3.68 -4.34 -4.72
N ILE A 40 4.83 -4.11 -4.10
CA ILE A 40 4.96 -3.26 -2.93
C ILE A 40 5.94 -2.13 -3.27
N PRO A 41 5.47 -1.03 -3.90
CA PRO A 41 6.27 0.15 -4.05
C PRO A 41 6.31 1.00 -2.78
N VAL A 42 7.49 1.52 -2.47
CA VAL A 42 7.72 2.53 -1.45
C VAL A 42 8.31 3.76 -2.11
N ARG A 43 7.57 4.87 -2.09
CA ARG A 43 8.07 6.16 -2.55
C ARG A 43 8.81 6.82 -1.40
N VAL A 44 10.08 7.13 -1.64
CA VAL A 44 10.97 7.74 -0.66
C VAL A 44 11.68 8.93 -1.29
N ASN A 45 11.84 9.98 -0.49
CA ASN A 45 12.67 11.11 -0.88
C ASN A 45 14.15 10.76 -0.74
N ASN A 46 14.89 10.85 -1.85
CA ASN A 46 16.33 10.59 -1.88
C ASN A 46 17.08 11.69 -2.64
N LYS A 47 18.39 11.76 -2.40
CA LYS A 47 19.26 12.66 -3.15
C LYS A 47 19.44 12.13 -4.57
N VAL A 48 19.24 13.01 -5.55
CA VAL A 48 19.61 12.72 -6.94
C VAL A 48 21.14 12.51 -7.01
N PRO A 49 21.62 11.40 -7.60
CA PRO A 49 23.05 11.19 -7.80
C PRO A 49 23.67 12.34 -8.59
N GLY A 50 24.68 13.00 -8.01
CA GLY A 50 25.31 14.17 -8.62
C GLY A 50 25.99 15.09 -7.61
N LEU A 51 26.57 16.18 -8.16
CA LEU A 51 27.27 17.20 -7.39
C LEU A 51 26.34 18.22 -6.74
N SER A 52 25.12 18.38 -7.25
CA SER A 52 24.09 19.26 -6.66
C SER A 52 23.42 18.62 -5.44
N LEU A 53 22.88 19.46 -4.56
CA LEU A 53 21.99 19.06 -3.48
C LEU A 53 20.55 19.21 -3.97
N GLN A 54 20.09 18.22 -4.73
CA GLN A 54 18.72 18.14 -5.23
C GLN A 54 18.08 16.84 -4.74
N LEU A 55 16.85 16.93 -4.26
CA LEU A 55 16.07 15.78 -3.82
C LEU A 55 15.03 15.41 -4.89
N ASP A 56 14.74 14.11 -4.99
CA ASP A 56 13.70 13.55 -5.86
C ASP A 56 12.94 12.46 -5.10
N ALA A 57 11.72 12.16 -5.56
CA ALA A 57 10.89 11.09 -5.02
C ALA A 57 11.12 9.81 -5.83
N SER A 58 12.07 8.98 -5.39
CA SER A 58 12.34 7.69 -6.03
C SER A 58 11.42 6.58 -5.52
N GLU A 59 11.21 5.57 -6.37
CA GLU A 59 10.43 4.39 -6.03
C GLU A 59 11.36 3.19 -5.73
N LEU A 60 11.21 2.61 -4.54
CA LEU A 60 11.75 1.30 -4.20
C LEU A 60 10.65 0.27 -4.44
N ASN A 61 10.82 -0.62 -5.42
CA ASN A 61 9.74 -1.50 -5.87
C ASN A 61 10.08 -2.98 -5.67
N LEU A 62 9.24 -3.69 -4.91
CA LEU A 62 9.20 -5.15 -4.89
C LEU A 62 8.08 -5.64 -5.82
N LEU A 63 8.45 -6.07 -7.02
CA LEU A 63 7.52 -6.62 -8.00
C LEU A 63 7.50 -8.15 -7.89
N TYR A 64 6.35 -8.74 -7.57
CA TYR A 64 6.25 -10.18 -7.24
C TYR A 64 6.65 -11.05 -8.43
N LYS A 65 6.11 -10.77 -9.63
CA LYS A 65 6.45 -11.49 -10.87
C LYS A 65 7.93 -11.45 -11.25
N ALA A 66 8.68 -10.43 -10.81
CA ALA A 66 10.11 -10.32 -11.09
C ALA A 66 10.98 -10.99 -10.01
N LYS A 67 10.47 -11.06 -8.78
CA LYS A 67 11.20 -11.63 -7.63
C LYS A 67 10.98 -13.12 -7.45
N TYR A 68 9.75 -13.57 -7.70
CA TYR A 68 9.30 -14.94 -7.45
C TYR A 68 8.84 -15.56 -8.76
N ASN A 69 9.30 -16.79 -9.02
CA ASN A 69 8.90 -17.58 -10.18
C ASN A 69 7.87 -18.64 -9.75
N VAL A 70 6.83 -18.21 -9.04
CA VAL A 70 5.70 -19.04 -8.62
C VAL A 70 4.42 -18.38 -9.06
N GLU A 71 3.44 -19.21 -9.39
CA GLU A 71 2.09 -18.75 -9.67
C GLU A 71 1.40 -18.43 -8.33
N VAL A 72 0.78 -17.26 -8.26
CA VAL A 72 -0.02 -16.86 -7.10
C VAL A 72 -1.37 -17.57 -7.25
N PRO A 73 -1.77 -18.40 -6.25
CA PRO A 73 -3.03 -19.13 -6.33
C PRO A 73 -4.21 -18.16 -6.32
N ASP A 74 -5.31 -18.57 -6.97
CA ASP A 74 -6.53 -17.77 -6.95
C ASP A 74 -7.10 -17.66 -5.53
N SER A 75 -7.83 -16.56 -5.27
CA SER A 75 -8.43 -16.32 -3.96
C SER A 75 -9.35 -17.46 -3.52
N TYR A 76 -10.10 -18.09 -4.42
CA TYR A 76 -10.97 -19.20 -4.06
C TYR A 76 -10.20 -20.48 -3.76
N GLU A 77 -9.09 -20.74 -4.44
CA GLU A 77 -8.23 -21.90 -4.15
C GLU A 77 -7.68 -21.80 -2.73
N HIS A 78 -7.20 -20.60 -2.35
CA HIS A 78 -6.70 -20.34 -1.01
C HIS A 78 -7.81 -20.50 0.05
N LEU A 79 -8.99 -19.91 -0.17
CA LEU A 79 -10.10 -20.02 0.78
C LEU A 79 -10.60 -21.46 0.96
N LEU A 80 -10.63 -22.26 -0.10
CA LEU A 80 -11.00 -23.68 0.00
C LEU A 80 -9.95 -24.47 0.78
N LEU A 81 -8.67 -24.19 0.56
CA LEU A 81 -7.59 -24.80 1.32
C LEU A 81 -7.69 -24.48 2.81
N ASP A 82 -8.01 -23.23 3.16
CA ASP A 82 -8.19 -22.80 4.55
C ASP A 82 -9.34 -23.56 5.23
N VAL A 83 -10.47 -23.75 4.53
CA VAL A 83 -11.60 -24.56 5.03
C VAL A 83 -11.19 -26.01 5.30
N VAL A 84 -10.41 -26.62 4.40
CA VAL A 84 -9.90 -27.99 4.57
C VAL A 84 -8.96 -28.08 5.77
N ASN A 85 -8.15 -27.05 5.99
CA ASN A 85 -7.22 -26.96 7.13
C ASN A 85 -7.92 -26.58 8.44
N GLY A 86 -9.19 -26.18 8.39
CA GLY A 86 -9.92 -25.65 9.55
C GLY A 86 -9.43 -24.26 9.98
N ASP A 87 -8.74 -23.53 9.11
CA ASP A 87 -8.35 -22.14 9.34
C ASP A 87 -9.50 -21.21 8.92
N ASN A 88 -9.84 -20.27 9.80
CA ASN A 88 -10.92 -19.33 9.60
C ASN A 88 -10.46 -17.86 9.59
N HIS A 89 -9.15 -17.60 9.54
CA HIS A 89 -8.62 -16.24 9.65
C HIS A 89 -9.01 -15.31 8.48
N LEU A 90 -9.23 -15.86 7.28
CA LEU A 90 -9.69 -15.08 6.12
C LEU A 90 -11.23 -14.94 6.02
N PHE A 91 -11.97 -15.53 6.95
CA PHE A 91 -13.43 -15.47 6.97
C PHE A 91 -13.91 -14.40 7.95
N MET A 92 -14.84 -13.57 7.48
CA MET A 92 -15.45 -12.53 8.31
C MET A 92 -16.28 -13.14 9.42
N LYS A 93 -16.07 -12.69 10.65
CA LYS A 93 -16.84 -13.14 11.82
C LYS A 93 -18.19 -12.42 11.91
N SER A 94 -19.13 -13.00 12.65
CA SER A 94 -20.49 -12.45 12.76
C SER A 94 -20.55 -11.08 13.46
N ASP A 95 -19.67 -10.83 14.43
CA ASP A 95 -19.50 -9.55 15.10
C ASP A 95 -18.89 -8.49 14.19
N GLU A 96 -17.85 -8.84 13.42
CA GLU A 96 -17.25 -7.98 12.39
C GLU A 96 -18.28 -7.57 11.33
N LEU A 97 -19.08 -8.53 10.86
CA LEU A 97 -20.16 -8.28 9.90
C LEU A 97 -21.20 -7.30 10.47
N THR A 98 -21.60 -7.50 11.73
CA THR A 98 -22.55 -6.60 12.41
C THR A 98 -21.98 -5.19 12.54
N ALA A 99 -20.70 -5.06 12.90
CA ALA A 99 -20.03 -3.76 12.99
C ALA A 99 -19.94 -3.05 11.63
N ALA A 100 -19.61 -3.79 10.55
CA ALA A 100 -19.57 -3.25 9.20
C ALA A 100 -20.94 -2.71 8.78
N TRP A 101 -22.02 -3.46 9.02
CA TRP A 101 -23.39 -3.00 8.74
C TRP A 101 -23.79 -1.77 9.56
N ASN A 102 -23.38 -1.67 10.83
CA ASN A 102 -23.67 -0.50 11.65
C ASN A 102 -23.04 0.80 11.10
N ILE A 103 -21.87 0.70 10.44
CA ILE A 103 -21.21 1.84 9.79
C ILE A 103 -21.91 2.21 8.49
N LEU A 104 -22.34 1.24 7.70
CA LEU A 104 -22.92 1.46 6.37
C LEU A 104 -24.41 1.84 6.41
N ASN A 105 -25.18 1.29 7.36
CA ASN A 105 -26.63 1.48 7.45
C ASN A 105 -27.09 2.95 7.44
N PRO A 106 -26.45 3.89 8.18
CA PRO A 106 -26.86 5.29 8.16
C PRO A 106 -26.77 5.93 6.77
N VAL A 107 -25.74 5.57 5.99
CA VAL A 107 -25.54 6.11 4.62
C VAL A 107 -26.53 5.50 3.63
N LEU A 108 -26.97 4.26 3.85
CA LEU A 108 -27.91 3.57 2.96
C LEU A 108 -29.38 3.97 3.16
N GLN A 109 -29.71 4.66 4.25
CA GLN A 109 -31.07 5.07 4.61
C GLN A 109 -31.35 6.57 4.37
N GLU A 110 -30.38 7.33 3.86
CA GLU A 110 -30.59 8.68 3.28
C GLU A 110 -31.13 8.59 1.85
#